data_AF-A0A0D1I6M2-F1
#
_entry.id   AF-A0A0D1I6M2-F1
#
_cell.length_a   1.000
_cell.length_b   1.000
_cell.length_c   1.000
_cell.angle_alpha   90.00
_cell.angle_beta   90.00
_cell.angle_gamma   90.00
#
_symmetry.space_group_name_H-M   'P 1'
#
loop_
_entity.id
_entity.type
_entity.pdbx_description
1 polymer ?
#
loop_
_entity_poly.entity_id
_entity_poly.type
_entity_poly.pdbx_seq_one_letter_code
_entity_poly.pdbx_strand_id
1 'polypeptide(L)'
;MPIVDSIMNTLFPEYLEKQKLYRQQDINHNQASEVMTKQTKDLYPEYTLDSIYAVEVIQDEQKDTKYLFTEIKYDEHEKLAVAFRSGEGLFFLLDDKAKKKMLPHSIFKKHGRIRQDMLATQIGKTIPDFLYELDGAEYIVNLKRNYTPERIEEKNIELERLYRYLFTNLGKKFEIDPDFETYTCYEVICTLKYFRLTANQLYMVIEHNGKTISHLFDHIGDIGSGESLGEKAIKFTLYTPTYNYRFYLYKQGNEHEVDIDSGIFKVSKDLL
;
A
#
# COMPACT_ATOMS: atom_id res chain seq x y z
N MET A 1 -21.90 -18.46 30.16
CA MET A 1 -22.04 -18.05 28.74
C MET A 1 -22.51 -19.15 27.77
N PRO A 2 -22.17 -20.46 27.88
CA PRO A 2 -22.41 -21.42 26.77
C PRO A 2 -23.86 -21.85 26.51
N ILE A 3 -24.76 -21.78 27.51
CA ILE A 3 -26.15 -22.24 27.37
C ILE A 3 -27.01 -21.25 26.56
N VAL A 4 -26.82 -19.94 26.77
CA VAL A 4 -27.57 -18.90 26.06
C VAL A 4 -27.22 -18.90 24.58
N ASP A 5 -25.94 -19.01 24.23
CA ASP A 5 -25.51 -19.08 22.84
C ASP A 5 -26.03 -20.36 22.16
N SER A 6 -26.06 -21.50 22.85
CA SER A 6 -26.62 -22.76 22.33
C SER A 6 -28.13 -22.66 22.02
N ILE A 7 -28.90 -22.07 22.93
CA ILE A 7 -30.35 -21.85 22.74
C ILE A 7 -30.58 -20.86 21.59
N MET A 8 -29.85 -19.74 21.57
CA MET A 8 -30.01 -18.72 20.53
C MET A 8 -29.62 -19.23 19.15
N ASN A 9 -28.58 -20.07 19.03
CA ASN A 9 -28.18 -20.67 17.76
C ASN A 9 -29.17 -21.71 17.24
N THR A 10 -29.86 -22.41 18.15
CA THR A 10 -30.90 -23.38 17.79
C THR A 10 -32.15 -22.67 17.27
N LEU A 11 -32.50 -21.52 17.87
CA LEU A 11 -33.68 -20.73 17.51
C LEU A 11 -33.42 -19.75 16.35
N PHE A 12 -32.18 -19.28 16.21
CA PHE A 12 -31.76 -18.28 15.23
C PHE A 12 -30.37 -18.65 14.69
N PRO A 13 -30.27 -19.48 13.64
CA PRO A 13 -29.00 -19.94 13.09
C PRO A 13 -28.05 -18.80 12.69
N GLU A 14 -28.61 -17.65 12.30
CA GLU A 14 -27.87 -16.44 11.89
C GLU A 14 -27.26 -15.67 13.08
N TYR A 15 -27.65 -15.97 14.32
CA TYR A 15 -27.19 -15.28 15.52
C TYR A 15 -25.68 -15.45 15.76
N LEU A 16 -25.16 -16.68 15.62
CA LEU A 16 -23.74 -16.97 15.78
C LEU A 16 -22.89 -16.20 14.76
N GLU A 17 -23.31 -16.23 13.50
CA GLU A 17 -22.57 -15.60 12.41
C GLU A 17 -22.57 -14.07 12.55
N LYS A 18 -23.69 -13.49 12.99
CA LYS A 18 -23.76 -12.05 13.29
C LYS A 18 -22.84 -11.68 14.47
N GLN A 19 -22.80 -12.49 15.54
CA GLN A 19 -21.85 -12.26 16.65
C GLN A 19 -20.39 -12.33 16.20
N LYS A 20 -20.03 -13.34 15.39
CA LYS A 20 -18.68 -13.45 14.82
C LYS A 20 -18.32 -12.22 14.02
N LEU A 21 -19.24 -11.72 13.21
CA LEU A 21 -19.02 -10.53 12.38
C LEU A 21 -18.80 -9.27 13.23
N TYR A 22 -19.58 -9.07 14.29
CA TYR A 22 -19.34 -7.96 15.22
C TYR A 22 -17.99 -8.07 15.93
N ARG A 23 -17.59 -9.27 16.38
CA ARG A 23 -16.26 -9.46 16.98
C ARG A 23 -15.15 -9.19 15.98
N GLN A 24 -15.33 -9.56 14.72
CA GLN A 24 -14.36 -9.26 13.67
C GLN A 24 -14.25 -7.75 13.43
N GLN A 25 -15.37 -7.02 13.41
CA GLN A 25 -15.37 -5.56 13.34
C GLN A 25 -14.56 -4.94 14.49
N ASP A 26 -14.71 -5.44 15.71
CA ASP A 26 -13.98 -4.96 16.89
C ASP A 26 -12.47 -5.17 16.75
N ILE A 27 -12.07 -6.37 16.32
CA ILE A 27 -10.65 -6.70 16.11
C ILE A 27 -10.06 -5.79 15.03
N ASN A 28 -10.74 -5.64 13.90
CA ASN A 28 -10.28 -4.78 12.80
C ASN A 28 -10.15 -3.32 13.27
N HIS A 29 -11.15 -2.81 13.99
CA HIS A 29 -11.14 -1.42 14.45
C HIS A 29 -10.03 -1.14 15.45
N ASN A 30 -9.76 -2.06 16.38
CA ASN A 30 -8.67 -1.89 17.34
C ASN A 30 -7.31 -1.83 16.60
N GLN A 31 -7.10 -2.70 15.62
CA GLN A 31 -5.91 -2.67 14.76
C GLN A 31 -5.80 -1.34 13.98
N ALA A 32 -6.92 -0.87 13.41
CA ALA A 32 -6.97 0.41 12.70
C ALA A 32 -6.70 1.61 13.61
N SER A 33 -7.12 1.56 14.87
CA SER A 33 -6.87 2.62 15.84
C SER A 33 -5.39 2.79 16.18
N GLU A 34 -4.61 1.70 16.18
CA GLU A 34 -3.16 1.77 16.36
C GLU A 34 -2.49 2.49 15.17
N VAL A 35 -3.01 2.27 13.96
CA VAL A 35 -2.52 2.85 12.71
C VAL A 35 -2.79 4.35 12.62
N MET A 36 -3.97 4.82 13.07
CA MET A 36 -4.39 6.24 12.98
C MET A 36 -3.52 7.22 13.81
N THR A 37 -2.57 6.72 14.59
CA THR A 37 -1.59 7.55 15.30
C THR A 37 -0.58 8.25 14.37
N LYS A 38 -0.55 7.89 13.08
CA LYS A 38 0.41 8.37 12.06
C LYS A 38 -0.25 9.35 11.07
N GLN A 39 0.54 10.23 10.45
CA GLN A 39 0.06 11.07 9.34
C GLN A 39 -0.04 10.24 8.05
N THR A 40 -0.87 10.65 7.08
CA THR A 40 -1.06 9.94 5.79
C THR A 40 0.26 9.59 5.10
N LYS A 41 1.19 10.56 5.03
CA LYS A 41 2.53 10.38 4.45
C LYS A 41 3.37 9.28 5.13
N ASP A 42 3.11 9.02 6.41
CA ASP A 42 3.83 8.03 7.22
C ASP A 42 3.14 6.66 7.15
N LEU A 43 1.91 6.57 6.63
CA LEU A 43 1.16 5.32 6.48
C LEU A 43 1.61 4.53 5.25
N TYR A 44 1.80 5.20 4.11
CA TYR A 44 2.09 4.49 2.87
C TYR A 44 3.33 3.56 2.91
N PRO A 45 4.46 3.90 3.56
CA PRO A 45 5.60 2.98 3.64
C PRO A 45 5.24 1.58 4.19
N GLU A 46 4.26 1.53 5.07
CA GLU A 46 3.82 0.31 5.76
C GLU A 46 2.52 -0.26 5.20
N TYR A 47 1.68 0.55 4.55
CA TYR A 47 0.33 0.18 4.14
C TYR A 47 0.01 0.57 2.69
N THR A 48 -0.93 -0.13 2.08
CA THR A 48 -1.61 0.25 0.83
C THR A 48 -3.11 0.37 1.08
N LEU A 49 -3.78 1.16 0.25
CA LEU A 49 -5.23 1.04 0.09
C LEU A 49 -5.56 -0.38 -0.42
N ASP A 50 -6.50 -1.05 0.23
CA ASP A 50 -6.91 -2.42 -0.10
C ASP A 50 -8.30 -2.46 -0.74
N SER A 51 -9.30 -2.03 0.02
CA SER A 51 -10.66 -1.91 -0.47
C SER A 51 -11.11 -0.47 -0.33
N ILE A 52 -11.68 0.07 -1.40
CA ILE A 52 -12.05 1.47 -1.51
C ILE A 52 -13.49 1.56 -2.01
N TYR A 53 -14.33 2.27 -1.26
CA TYR A 53 -15.75 2.41 -1.55
C TYR A 53 -16.16 3.88 -1.58
N ALA A 54 -16.94 4.24 -2.59
CA ALA A 54 -17.84 5.39 -2.50
C ALA A 54 -19.08 4.97 -1.71
N VAL A 55 -19.62 5.87 -0.88
CA VAL A 55 -20.78 5.59 -0.03
C VAL A 55 -21.93 6.52 -0.35
N GLU A 56 -23.09 5.93 -0.59
CA GLU A 56 -24.35 6.66 -0.77
C GLU A 56 -25.35 6.26 0.32
N VAL A 57 -26.06 7.24 0.87
CA VAL A 57 -27.17 7.00 1.80
C VAL A 57 -28.45 6.96 1.00
N ILE A 58 -29.13 5.82 1.01
CA ILE A 58 -30.40 5.62 0.31
C ILE A 58 -31.52 5.40 1.34
N GLN A 59 -32.71 5.93 1.05
CA GLN A 59 -33.92 5.57 1.78
C GLN A 59 -34.68 4.54 0.94
N ASP A 60 -35.05 3.42 1.55
CA ASP A 60 -35.92 2.48 0.86
C ASP A 60 -37.40 2.90 0.92
N GLU A 61 -38.27 2.14 0.25
CA GLU A 61 -39.71 2.42 0.18
C GLU A 61 -40.39 2.44 1.56
N GLN A 62 -39.76 1.83 2.58
CA GLN A 62 -40.23 1.79 3.97
C GLN A 62 -39.66 2.93 4.81
N LYS A 63 -38.88 3.84 4.20
CA LYS A 63 -38.12 4.94 4.83
C LYS A 63 -36.98 4.46 5.74
N ASP A 64 -36.56 3.21 5.61
CA ASP A 64 -35.38 2.72 6.31
C ASP A 64 -34.12 3.22 5.60
N THR A 65 -33.18 3.71 6.39
CA THR A 65 -31.90 4.20 5.89
C THR A 65 -30.98 3.03 5.59
N LYS A 66 -30.48 2.96 4.36
CA LYS A 66 -29.46 1.99 3.93
C LYS A 66 -28.20 2.71 3.44
N TYR A 67 -27.08 2.03 3.56
CA TYR A 67 -25.77 2.53 3.19
C TYR A 67 -25.23 1.70 2.03
N LEU A 68 -25.13 2.30 0.85
CA LEU A 68 -24.65 1.63 -0.35
C LEU A 68 -23.15 1.91 -0.53
N PHE A 69 -22.35 0.87 -0.35
CA PHE A 69 -20.90 0.87 -0.56
C PHE A 69 -20.59 0.37 -1.97
N THR A 70 -20.23 1.27 -2.88
CA THR A 70 -19.86 0.93 -4.25
C THR A 70 -18.35 0.91 -4.40
N GLU A 71 -17.79 -0.25 -4.74
CA GLU A 71 -16.36 -0.40 -5.03
C GLU A 71 -16.00 0.47 -6.24
N ILE A 72 -14.99 1.32 -6.09
CA ILE A 72 -14.57 2.25 -7.14
C ILE A 72 -13.96 1.52 -8.34
N LYS A 73 -13.87 2.21 -9.49
CA LYS A 73 -13.27 1.64 -10.72
C LYS A 73 -11.76 1.52 -10.59
N TYR A 74 -11.17 0.63 -11.39
CA TYR A 74 -9.72 0.42 -11.42
C TYR A 74 -8.93 1.70 -11.70
N ASP A 75 -9.31 2.48 -12.71
CA ASP A 75 -8.60 3.72 -13.06
C ASP A 75 -8.67 4.79 -11.94
N GLU A 76 -9.76 4.82 -11.17
CA GLU A 76 -9.90 5.70 -10.00
C GLU A 76 -9.09 5.17 -8.82
N HIS A 77 -9.02 3.84 -8.67
CA HIS A 77 -8.21 3.19 -7.65
C HIS A 77 -6.73 3.53 -7.83
N GLU A 78 -6.22 3.54 -9.06
CA GLU A 78 -4.83 3.89 -9.32
C GLU A 78 -4.52 5.35 -8.95
N LYS A 79 -5.41 6.28 -9.30
CA LYS A 79 -5.28 7.70 -8.91
C LYS A 79 -5.24 7.88 -7.40
N LEU A 80 -6.16 7.23 -6.68
CA LEU A 80 -6.19 7.29 -5.21
C LEU A 80 -4.95 6.64 -4.60
N ALA A 81 -4.46 5.55 -5.18
CA ALA A 81 -3.23 4.93 -4.75
C ALA A 81 -2.04 5.89 -4.93
N VAL A 82 -1.91 6.58 -6.07
CA VAL A 82 -0.86 7.59 -6.29
C VAL A 82 -0.95 8.73 -5.28
N ALA A 83 -2.14 9.28 -5.05
CA ALA A 83 -2.35 10.35 -4.06
C ALA A 83 -1.96 9.90 -2.64
N PHE A 84 -2.40 8.69 -2.25
CA PHE A 84 -2.05 8.10 -0.95
C PHE A 84 -0.53 7.91 -0.80
N ARG A 85 0.15 7.42 -1.85
CA ARG A 85 1.62 7.29 -1.89
C ARG A 85 2.33 8.61 -1.72
N SER A 86 1.71 9.68 -2.20
CA SER A 86 2.24 11.04 -2.15
C SER A 86 1.96 11.74 -0.82
N GLY A 87 1.27 11.06 0.10
CA GLY A 87 0.84 11.62 1.37
C GLY A 87 -0.25 12.68 1.24
N GLU A 88 -0.96 12.71 0.12
CA GLU A 88 -2.08 13.63 -0.11
C GLU A 88 -3.35 13.14 0.61
N GLY A 89 -4.26 14.08 0.87
CA GLY A 89 -5.54 13.79 1.53
C GLY A 89 -5.44 13.54 3.04
N LEU A 90 -6.60 13.36 3.66
CA LEU A 90 -6.76 13.20 5.10
C LEU A 90 -7.39 11.85 5.43
N PHE A 91 -6.83 11.17 6.43
CA PHE A 91 -7.38 9.93 6.98
C PHE A 91 -8.07 10.21 8.30
N PHE A 92 -9.23 9.59 8.49
CA PHE A 92 -9.95 9.59 9.75
C PHE A 92 -10.37 8.17 10.09
N LEU A 93 -10.20 7.77 11.34
CA LEU A 93 -10.75 6.53 11.84
C LEU A 93 -12.25 6.69 12.07
N LEU A 94 -13.04 5.81 11.47
CA LEU A 94 -14.49 5.78 11.66
C LEU A 94 -14.84 5.21 13.04
N ASP A 95 -15.78 5.88 13.72
CA ASP A 95 -16.30 5.44 15.01
C ASP A 95 -16.90 4.02 14.93
N ASP A 96 -16.44 3.13 15.80
CA ASP A 96 -16.89 1.73 15.85
C ASP A 96 -18.39 1.60 16.13
N LYS A 97 -18.91 2.44 17.03
CA LYS A 97 -20.34 2.41 17.37
C LYS A 97 -21.21 2.82 16.17
N ALA A 98 -20.77 3.79 15.37
CA ALA A 98 -21.42 4.16 14.12
C ALA A 98 -21.38 3.00 13.11
N LYS A 99 -20.21 2.39 12.88
CA LYS A 99 -20.07 1.24 11.96
C LYS A 99 -20.96 0.07 12.35
N LYS A 100 -21.04 -0.28 13.64
CA LYS A 100 -21.92 -1.36 14.13
C LYS A 100 -23.40 -1.11 13.87
N LYS A 101 -23.83 0.16 13.90
CA LYS A 101 -25.20 0.56 13.53
C LYS A 101 -25.44 0.50 12.03
N MET A 102 -24.44 0.84 11.21
CA MET A 102 -24.53 0.78 9.75
C MET A 102 -24.54 -0.65 9.23
N LEU A 103 -23.77 -1.54 9.86
CA LEU A 103 -23.53 -2.92 9.42
C LEU A 103 -24.79 -3.70 8.97
N PRO A 104 -25.88 -3.78 9.75
CA PRO A 104 -27.09 -4.51 9.33
C PRO A 104 -27.84 -3.89 8.14
N HIS A 105 -27.55 -2.63 7.78
CA HIS A 105 -28.22 -1.87 6.72
C HIS A 105 -27.28 -1.52 5.56
N SER A 106 -26.08 -2.12 5.53
CA SER A 106 -25.06 -1.82 4.52
C SER A 106 -25.12 -2.80 3.37
N ILE A 107 -25.09 -2.31 2.14
CA ILE A 107 -25.07 -3.10 0.91
C ILE A 107 -23.73 -2.87 0.22
N PHE A 108 -23.06 -3.95 -0.18
CA PHE A 108 -21.79 -3.87 -0.89
C PHE A 108 -21.95 -4.24 -2.36
N LYS A 109 -21.67 -3.28 -3.24
CA LYS A 109 -21.72 -3.44 -4.68
C LYS A 109 -20.31 -3.47 -5.26
N LYS A 110 -20.03 -4.50 -6.05
CA LYS A 110 -18.81 -4.64 -6.83
C LYS A 110 -19.05 -4.17 -8.26
N HIS A 111 -18.17 -3.36 -8.82
CA HIS A 111 -18.25 -3.01 -10.23
C HIS A 111 -18.08 -4.23 -11.14
N GLY A 112 -18.83 -4.26 -12.25
CA GLY A 112 -18.73 -5.27 -13.30
C GLY A 112 -19.35 -6.64 -13.01
N ARG A 113 -19.98 -6.86 -11.85
CA ARG A 113 -20.76 -8.08 -11.57
C ARG A 113 -22.17 -7.72 -11.13
N ILE A 114 -23.15 -8.46 -11.66
CA ILE A 114 -24.50 -8.51 -11.08
C ILE A 114 -24.35 -9.33 -9.78
N ARG A 115 -23.97 -8.67 -8.69
CA ARG A 115 -24.32 -9.19 -7.36
C ARG A 115 -25.62 -8.52 -6.97
N GLN A 116 -26.61 -9.34 -6.63
CA GLN A 116 -27.82 -8.90 -5.95
C GLN A 116 -27.42 -8.02 -4.76
N ASP A 117 -28.20 -6.98 -4.47
CA ASP A 117 -28.02 -6.10 -3.33
C ASP A 117 -28.15 -6.90 -2.02
N MET A 118 -27.05 -7.53 -1.61
CA MET A 118 -26.98 -8.34 -0.39
C MET A 118 -26.41 -7.50 0.75
N LEU A 119 -27.02 -7.65 1.92
CA LEU A 119 -26.57 -6.96 3.13
C LEU A 119 -25.21 -7.50 3.58
N ALA A 120 -24.40 -6.62 4.17
CA ALA A 120 -23.09 -6.93 4.71
C ALA A 120 -23.12 -8.16 5.65
N THR A 121 -24.17 -8.27 6.47
CA THR A 121 -24.38 -9.41 7.38
C THR A 121 -24.63 -10.73 6.67
N GLN A 122 -25.25 -10.72 5.49
CA GLN A 122 -25.55 -11.92 4.72
C GLN A 122 -24.31 -12.46 4.01
N ILE A 123 -23.39 -11.57 3.62
CA ILE A 123 -22.14 -11.92 2.95
C ILE A 123 -20.93 -11.96 3.89
N GLY A 124 -21.14 -11.81 5.20
CA GLY A 124 -20.10 -11.86 6.22
C GLY A 124 -19.04 -10.77 6.09
N LYS A 125 -19.43 -9.55 5.70
CA LYS A 125 -18.50 -8.44 5.44
C LYS A 125 -18.61 -7.34 6.50
N THR A 126 -17.47 -6.87 7.00
CA THR A 126 -17.37 -5.75 7.94
C THR A 126 -17.38 -4.40 7.22
N ILE A 127 -17.70 -3.32 7.93
CA ILE A 127 -17.54 -1.96 7.42
C ILE A 127 -16.04 -1.60 7.48
N PRO A 128 -15.46 -1.01 6.42
CA PRO A 128 -14.08 -0.54 6.45
C PRO A 128 -13.84 0.49 7.56
N ASP A 129 -12.59 0.64 7.97
CA ASP A 129 -12.25 1.34 9.21
C ASP A 129 -11.95 2.83 9.02
N PHE A 130 -11.60 3.26 7.81
CA PHE A 130 -11.14 4.62 7.57
C PHE A 130 -12.04 5.40 6.59
N LEU A 131 -12.15 6.70 6.84
CA LEU A 131 -12.56 7.71 5.86
C LEU A 131 -11.29 8.35 5.29
N TYR A 132 -11.17 8.35 3.98
CA TYR A 132 -10.12 9.02 3.23
C TYR A 132 -10.75 10.16 2.41
N GLU A 133 -10.36 11.39 2.74
CA GLU A 133 -10.82 12.60 2.05
C GLU A 133 -9.71 13.12 1.12
N LEU A 134 -10.03 13.27 -0.17
CA LEU A 134 -9.11 13.79 -1.19
C LEU A 134 -9.88 14.73 -2.12
N ASP A 135 -9.41 15.96 -2.28
CA ASP A 135 -9.99 16.98 -3.17
C ASP A 135 -11.50 17.20 -2.98
N GLY A 136 -11.99 17.08 -1.73
CA GLY A 136 -13.40 17.22 -1.38
C GLY A 136 -14.27 16.00 -1.71
N ALA A 137 -13.68 14.90 -2.19
CA ALA A 137 -14.33 13.61 -2.30
C ALA A 137 -14.02 12.72 -1.09
N GLU A 138 -15.00 11.95 -0.65
CA GLU A 138 -14.93 11.08 0.51
C GLU A 138 -14.99 9.61 0.10
N TYR A 139 -14.04 8.81 0.61
CA TYR A 139 -13.95 7.38 0.35
C TYR A 139 -13.87 6.60 1.66
N ILE A 140 -14.58 5.48 1.77
CA ILE A 140 -14.46 4.58 2.90
C ILE A 140 -13.51 3.44 2.52
N VAL A 141 -12.41 3.31 3.27
CA VAL A 141 -11.28 2.47 2.88
C VAL A 141 -10.80 1.55 4.00
N ASN A 142 -10.17 0.46 3.61
CA ASN A 142 -9.29 -0.32 4.49
C ASN A 142 -7.85 -0.17 4.04
N LEU A 143 -6.96 -0.18 5.04
CA LEU A 143 -5.53 -0.27 4.84
C LEU A 143 -5.08 -1.72 5.00
N LYS A 144 -4.15 -2.14 4.15
CA LYS A 144 -3.49 -3.45 4.23
C LYS A 144 -2.00 -3.24 4.34
N ARG A 145 -1.35 -3.97 5.25
CA ARG A 145 0.11 -3.93 5.37
C ARG A 145 0.76 -4.36 4.05
N ASN A 146 1.75 -3.60 3.59
CA ASN A 146 2.55 -3.93 2.41
C ASN A 146 3.36 -5.21 2.63
N TYR A 147 3.83 -5.42 3.86
CA TYR A 147 4.68 -6.54 4.25
C TYR A 147 4.08 -7.28 5.45
N THR A 148 4.07 -8.61 5.38
CA THR A 148 3.92 -9.46 6.56
C THR A 148 5.25 -9.47 7.34
N PRO A 149 5.27 -9.90 8.62
CA PRO A 149 6.52 -10.02 9.37
C PRO A 149 7.62 -10.79 8.63
N GLU A 150 7.26 -11.89 7.96
CA GLU A 150 8.19 -12.69 7.16
C GLU A 150 8.76 -11.89 5.97
N ARG A 151 7.91 -11.10 5.30
CA ARG A 151 8.32 -10.24 4.19
C ARG A 151 9.19 -9.06 4.62
N ILE A 152 9.17 -8.65 5.88
CA ILE A 152 10.05 -7.59 6.38
C ILE A 152 11.51 -8.07 6.39
N GLU A 153 11.75 -9.32 6.79
CA GLU A 153 13.08 -9.93 6.73
C GLU A 153 13.56 -10.05 5.27
N GLU A 154 12.70 -10.52 4.36
CA GLU A 154 12.98 -10.56 2.92
C GLU A 154 13.30 -9.16 2.36
N LYS A 155 12.54 -8.13 2.75
CA LYS A 155 12.79 -6.74 2.34
C LYS A 155 14.15 -6.26 2.81
N ASN A 156 14.55 -6.55 4.05
CA ASN A 156 15.86 -6.15 4.56
C ASN A 156 17.00 -6.81 3.77
N ILE A 157 16.85 -8.09 3.42
CA ILE A 157 17.80 -8.81 2.55
C ILE A 157 17.91 -8.14 1.18
N GLU A 158 16.78 -7.80 0.55
CA GLU A 158 16.78 -7.11 -0.74
C GLU A 158 17.34 -5.68 -0.66
N LEU A 159 17.14 -4.96 0.45
CA LEU A 159 17.75 -3.65 0.69
C LEU A 159 19.28 -3.74 0.84
N GLU A 160 19.78 -4.75 1.56
CA GLU A 160 21.23 -5.01 1.65
C GLU A 160 21.81 -5.38 0.28
N ARG A 161 21.08 -6.18 -0.50
CA ARG A 161 21.46 -6.51 -1.87
C ARG A 161 21.51 -5.26 -2.74
N LEU A 162 20.48 -4.40 -2.66
CA LEU A 162 20.44 -3.12 -3.37
C LEU A 162 21.63 -2.22 -2.98
N TYR A 163 21.96 -2.13 -1.68
CA TYR A 163 23.13 -1.40 -1.20
C TYR A 163 24.41 -1.87 -1.91
N ARG A 164 24.65 -3.19 -1.97
CA ARG A 164 25.85 -3.78 -2.57
C ARG A 164 25.92 -3.46 -4.08
N TYR A 165 24.79 -3.51 -4.77
CA TYR A 165 24.72 -3.11 -6.19
C TYR A 165 24.99 -1.62 -6.38
N LEU A 166 24.38 -0.75 -5.59
CA LEU A 166 24.63 0.69 -5.63
C LEU A 166 26.12 1.00 -5.39
N PHE A 167 26.73 0.35 -4.40
CA PHE A 167 28.13 0.54 -4.06
C PHE A 167 29.08 0.12 -5.20
N THR A 168 28.88 -1.09 -5.73
CA THR A 168 29.70 -1.62 -6.83
C THR A 168 29.52 -0.89 -8.16
N ASN A 169 28.42 -0.15 -8.31
CA ASN A 169 28.12 0.70 -9.46
C ASN A 169 28.54 2.18 -9.28
N LEU A 170 29.16 2.56 -8.16
CA LEU A 170 29.72 3.91 -8.01
C LEU A 170 30.74 4.21 -9.13
N GLY A 171 30.55 5.34 -9.80
CA GLY A 171 31.32 5.79 -10.95
C GLY A 171 30.99 5.07 -12.26
N LYS A 172 30.02 4.16 -12.29
CA LYS A 172 29.67 3.34 -13.45
C LYS A 172 28.33 3.72 -14.06
N LYS A 173 28.12 3.27 -15.30
CA LYS A 173 26.88 3.47 -16.05
C LYS A 173 25.81 2.48 -15.60
N PHE A 174 24.57 2.96 -15.57
CA PHE A 174 23.38 2.18 -15.27
C PHE A 174 22.18 2.80 -16.02
N GLU A 175 21.05 2.08 -16.04
CA GLU A 175 19.86 2.52 -16.79
C GLU A 175 18.73 2.94 -15.86
N ILE A 176 18.04 3.99 -16.29
CA ILE A 176 16.78 4.47 -15.70
C ILE A 176 15.73 4.45 -16.81
N ASP A 177 14.64 3.76 -16.57
CA ASP A 177 13.40 3.82 -17.33
C ASP A 177 12.45 4.79 -16.59
N PRO A 178 12.35 6.06 -17.06
CA PRO A 178 11.61 7.10 -16.36
C PRO A 178 10.10 7.05 -16.56
N ASP A 179 9.62 6.17 -17.45
CA ASP A 179 8.23 6.13 -17.87
C ASP A 179 7.78 4.69 -18.19
N PHE A 180 8.12 3.74 -17.31
CA PHE A 180 7.89 2.32 -17.56
C PHE A 180 6.40 1.93 -17.65
N GLU A 181 5.50 2.83 -17.24
CA GLU A 181 4.05 2.65 -17.26
C GLU A 181 3.45 3.02 -18.62
N THR A 182 4.17 3.78 -19.45
CA THR A 182 3.81 3.98 -20.85
C THR A 182 4.47 2.92 -21.73
N TYR A 183 3.84 2.58 -22.85
CA TYR A 183 4.36 1.58 -23.80
C TYR A 183 5.64 2.03 -24.54
N THR A 184 6.21 3.18 -24.21
CA THR A 184 7.43 3.71 -24.81
C THR A 184 8.64 3.41 -23.92
N CYS A 185 9.36 2.35 -24.25
CA CYS A 185 10.62 1.99 -23.60
C CYS A 185 11.77 2.86 -24.14
N TYR A 186 12.15 3.89 -23.37
CA TYR A 186 13.37 4.65 -23.60
C TYR A 186 14.20 4.70 -22.32
N GLU A 187 15.06 3.70 -22.14
CA GLU A 187 16.03 3.70 -21.05
C GLU A 187 17.06 4.82 -21.24
N VAL A 188 17.31 5.55 -20.15
CA VAL A 188 18.29 6.62 -20.08
C VAL A 188 19.52 6.11 -19.34
N ILE A 189 20.68 6.17 -20.02
CA ILE A 189 21.95 5.78 -19.43
C ILE A 189 22.51 6.92 -18.59
N CYS A 190 22.72 6.66 -17.31
CA CYS A 190 23.26 7.61 -16.34
C CYS A 190 24.50 7.03 -15.66
N THR A 191 25.32 7.89 -15.03
CA THR A 191 26.44 7.45 -14.19
C THR A 191 26.14 7.71 -12.72
N LEU A 192 26.25 6.70 -11.86
CA LEU A 192 26.03 6.87 -10.42
C LEU A 192 27.25 7.53 -9.77
N LYS A 193 27.07 8.68 -9.12
CA LYS A 193 28.17 9.42 -8.47
C LYS A 193 28.17 9.27 -6.95
N TYR A 194 26.99 9.23 -6.34
CA TYR A 194 26.83 9.07 -4.91
C TYR A 194 25.45 8.51 -4.58
N PHE A 195 25.31 7.84 -3.45
CA PHE A 195 24.01 7.47 -2.90
C PHE A 195 24.04 7.44 -1.37
N ARG A 196 22.85 7.48 -0.77
CA ARG A 196 22.61 7.13 0.64
C ARG A 196 21.31 6.36 0.69
N LEU A 197 21.33 5.16 1.28
CA LEU A 197 20.22 4.24 1.32
C LEU A 197 19.71 4.08 2.75
N THR A 198 18.41 4.20 2.95
CA THR A 198 17.74 3.84 4.21
C THR A 198 16.69 2.76 3.95
N ALA A 199 16.03 2.32 5.02
CA ALA A 199 14.90 1.38 4.95
C ALA A 199 13.79 1.80 3.94
N ASN A 200 13.57 3.11 3.80
CA ASN A 200 12.44 3.63 3.02
C ASN A 200 12.89 4.63 1.94
N GLN A 201 14.03 5.27 2.10
CA GLN A 201 14.48 6.34 1.21
C GLN A 201 15.78 6.01 0.50
N LEU A 202 15.91 6.50 -0.73
CA LEU A 202 17.12 6.44 -1.50
C LEU A 202 17.47 7.85 -1.99
N TYR A 203 18.54 8.41 -1.46
CA TYR A 203 19.14 9.62 -2.03
C TYR A 203 20.17 9.21 -3.07
N MET A 204 20.08 9.76 -4.27
CA MET A 204 21.03 9.49 -5.36
C MET A 204 21.54 10.79 -5.98
N VAL A 205 22.80 10.73 -6.41
CA VAL A 205 23.43 11.74 -7.27
C VAL A 205 23.92 11.03 -8.52
N ILE A 206 23.44 11.49 -9.67
CA ILE A 206 23.73 10.91 -10.98
C ILE A 206 24.32 11.96 -11.90
N GLU A 207 25.04 11.50 -12.93
CA GLU A 207 25.48 12.32 -14.04
C GLU A 207 24.83 11.84 -15.34
N HIS A 208 24.20 12.76 -16.06
CA HIS A 208 23.55 12.52 -17.34
C HIS A 208 23.83 13.70 -18.28
N ASN A 209 24.35 13.43 -19.49
CA ASN A 209 24.71 14.45 -20.48
C ASN A 209 25.60 15.58 -19.92
N GLY A 210 26.57 15.23 -19.08
CA GLY A 210 27.50 16.18 -18.45
C GLY A 210 26.90 17.04 -17.35
N LYS A 211 25.64 16.81 -16.96
CA LYS A 211 24.98 17.48 -15.84
C LYS A 211 24.86 16.54 -14.65
N THR A 212 25.13 17.08 -13.46
CA THR A 212 24.90 16.38 -12.19
C THR A 212 23.50 16.70 -11.68
N ILE A 213 22.74 15.66 -11.36
CA ILE A 213 21.38 15.73 -10.85
C ILE A 213 21.34 14.95 -9.54
N SER A 214 20.66 15.47 -8.52
CA SER A 214 20.39 14.72 -7.30
C SER A 214 18.89 14.66 -7.03
N HIS A 215 18.48 13.58 -6.38
CA HIS A 215 17.09 13.39 -5.97
C HIS A 215 17.02 12.54 -4.69
N LEU A 216 16.08 12.85 -3.83
CA LEU A 216 15.69 12.01 -2.70
C LEU A 216 14.40 11.32 -3.06
N PHE A 217 14.46 10.00 -3.20
CA PHE A 217 13.28 9.17 -3.36
C PHE A 217 12.81 8.75 -1.98
N ASP A 218 11.57 9.09 -1.63
CA ASP A 218 11.03 8.78 -0.30
C ASP A 218 10.54 7.34 -0.16
N HIS A 219 10.43 6.61 -1.29
CA HIS A 219 9.86 5.27 -1.35
C HIS A 219 10.57 4.35 -2.34
N ILE A 220 11.19 3.30 -1.82
CA ILE A 220 11.71 2.18 -2.61
C ILE A 220 10.60 1.14 -2.74
N GLY A 221 10.18 0.92 -3.98
CA GLY A 221 9.18 -0.07 -4.35
C GLY A 221 9.73 -1.49 -4.37
N ASP A 222 9.34 -2.26 -5.38
CA ASP A 222 9.84 -3.62 -5.54
C ASP A 222 11.32 -3.62 -5.91
N ILE A 223 12.08 -4.48 -5.24
CA ILE A 223 13.47 -4.82 -5.55
C ILE A 223 13.45 -6.28 -6.00
N GLY A 224 14.10 -6.58 -7.13
CA GLY A 224 14.16 -7.94 -7.65
C GLY A 224 15.25 -8.12 -8.69
N SER A 225 15.29 -9.31 -9.27
CA SER A 225 16.18 -9.58 -10.40
C SER A 225 15.52 -9.12 -11.70
N GLY A 226 16.32 -8.54 -12.60
CA GLY A 226 15.89 -8.15 -13.93
C GLY A 226 16.97 -8.44 -14.97
N GLU A 227 16.61 -8.22 -16.22
CA GLU A 227 17.54 -8.23 -17.35
C GLU A 227 17.31 -6.96 -18.15
N SER A 228 18.40 -6.28 -18.51
CA SER A 228 18.39 -5.18 -19.47
C SER A 228 19.62 -5.25 -20.35
N LEU A 229 19.48 -4.90 -21.63
CA LEU A 229 20.50 -5.08 -22.67
C LEU A 229 21.14 -6.48 -22.72
N GLY A 230 20.42 -7.51 -22.28
CA GLY A 230 20.91 -8.90 -22.21
C GLY A 230 21.83 -9.19 -21.01
N GLU A 231 21.99 -8.25 -20.08
CA GLU A 231 22.75 -8.43 -18.85
C GLU A 231 21.84 -8.58 -17.63
N LYS A 232 22.26 -9.42 -16.68
CA LYS A 232 21.59 -9.56 -15.39
C LYS A 232 21.81 -8.29 -14.56
N ALA A 233 20.71 -7.73 -14.07
CA ALA A 233 20.70 -6.54 -13.23
C ALA A 233 19.85 -6.79 -11.97
N ILE A 234 20.11 -6.03 -10.92
CA ILE A 234 19.08 -5.77 -9.93
C ILE A 234 18.15 -4.71 -10.52
N LYS A 235 16.86 -5.02 -10.53
CA LYS A 235 15.80 -4.12 -10.94
C LYS A 235 15.12 -3.60 -9.70
N PHE A 236 14.96 -2.29 -9.59
CA PHE A 236 14.15 -1.71 -8.53
C PHE A 236 13.33 -0.54 -9.02
N THR A 237 12.19 -0.31 -8.37
CA THR A 237 11.27 0.78 -8.73
C THR A 237 11.28 1.84 -7.64
N LEU A 238 11.35 3.11 -8.01
CA LEU A 238 11.16 4.24 -7.10
C LEU A 238 9.90 4.98 -7.52
N TYR A 239 9.01 5.18 -6.55
CA TYR A 239 7.75 5.86 -6.78
C TYR A 239 7.90 7.35 -6.44
N THR A 240 7.38 8.22 -7.30
CA THR A 240 7.18 9.64 -6.99
C THR A 240 5.72 10.02 -7.25
N PRO A 241 5.23 11.16 -6.73
CA PRO A 241 3.86 11.60 -7.00
C PRO A 241 3.53 11.77 -8.48
N THR A 242 4.55 12.05 -9.30
CA THR A 242 4.38 12.48 -10.69
C THR A 242 4.77 11.39 -11.69
N TYR A 243 5.80 10.59 -11.37
CA TYR A 243 6.34 9.54 -12.24
C TYR A 243 6.87 8.36 -11.44
N ASN A 244 6.77 7.16 -12.01
CA ASN A 244 7.38 5.97 -11.44
C ASN A 244 8.63 5.64 -12.25
N TYR A 245 9.75 5.50 -11.55
CA TYR A 245 11.04 5.26 -12.16
C TYR A 245 11.44 3.82 -11.94
N ARG A 246 11.95 3.16 -12.97
CA ARG A 246 12.54 1.84 -12.86
C ARG A 246 14.03 1.93 -13.15
N PHE A 247 14.82 1.27 -12.31
CA PHE A 247 16.27 1.31 -12.35
C PHE A 247 16.80 -0.08 -12.63
N TYR A 248 17.87 -0.15 -13.42
CA TYR A 248 18.64 -1.37 -13.64
C TYR A 248 20.10 -1.11 -13.26
N LEU A 249 20.56 -1.72 -12.17
CA LEU A 249 21.97 -1.72 -11.77
C LEU A 249 22.57 -3.08 -12.12
N TYR A 250 23.58 -3.06 -12.99
CA TYR A 250 24.23 -4.28 -13.45
C TYR A 250 25.09 -4.91 -12.37
N LYS A 251 25.27 -6.22 -12.45
CA LYS A 251 26.21 -6.90 -11.56
C LYS A 251 27.63 -6.43 -11.86
N GLN A 252 28.29 -5.88 -10.85
CA GLN A 252 29.62 -5.29 -10.96
C GLN A 252 30.53 -5.88 -9.88
N GLY A 253 31.58 -6.61 -10.27
CA GLY A 253 32.48 -7.24 -9.29
C GLY A 253 31.78 -8.28 -8.41
N ASN A 254 32.33 -8.52 -7.21
CA ASN A 254 31.79 -9.49 -6.26
C ASN A 254 30.99 -8.78 -5.15
N GLU A 255 29.66 -8.71 -5.30
CA GLU A 255 28.75 -8.04 -4.36
C GLU A 255 28.85 -8.54 -2.91
N HIS A 256 29.28 -9.80 -2.73
CA HIS A 256 29.45 -10.44 -1.42
C HIS A 256 30.68 -9.92 -0.64
N GLU A 257 31.61 -9.23 -1.30
CA GLU A 257 32.84 -8.68 -0.68
C GLU A 257 32.66 -7.22 -0.21
N VAL A 258 31.48 -6.63 -0.42
CA VAL A 258 31.21 -5.25 0.00
C VAL A 258 30.82 -5.23 1.47
N ASP A 259 31.59 -4.54 2.30
CA ASP A 259 31.21 -4.27 3.69
C ASP A 259 30.11 -3.20 3.76
N ILE A 260 29.19 -3.36 4.72
CA ILE A 260 28.11 -2.40 4.94
C ILE A 260 28.66 -1.18 5.69
N ASP A 261 28.63 -0.02 5.04
CA ASP A 261 28.97 1.27 5.65
C ASP A 261 27.72 1.87 6.32
N SER A 262 27.70 1.86 7.65
CA SER A 262 26.60 2.42 8.46
C SER A 262 26.37 3.94 8.29
N GLY A 263 27.33 4.68 7.73
CA GLY A 263 27.16 6.08 7.35
C GLY A 263 26.33 6.28 6.09
N ILE A 264 26.37 5.30 5.18
CA ILE A 264 25.71 5.31 3.86
C ILE A 264 24.43 4.46 3.87
N PHE A 265 24.43 3.36 4.61
CA PHE A 265 23.30 2.44 4.79
C PHE A 265 22.71 2.57 6.20
N LYS A 266 21.44 2.98 6.28
CA LYS A 266 20.71 3.13 7.54
C LYS A 266 19.38 2.41 7.50
N VAL A 267 19.36 1.16 7.92
CA VAL A 267 18.12 0.45 8.26
C VAL A 267 17.95 0.58 9.77
N SER A 268 16.99 1.39 10.23
CA SER A 268 16.70 1.43 11.66
C SER A 268 16.01 0.12 12.06
N LYS A 269 16.18 -0.30 13.31
CA LYS A 269 15.49 -1.46 13.89
C LYS A 269 13.97 -1.23 14.03
N ASP A 270 13.47 -0.06 13.64
CA ASP A 270 12.09 0.41 13.86
C ASP A 270 11.16 0.07 12.68
N LEU A 271 11.57 -0.81 11.77
CA LEU A 271 10.64 -1.49 10.86
C LEU A 271 9.82 -2.60 11.56
N LEU A 272 9.96 -2.76 12.88
CA LEU A 272 9.18 -3.66 13.74
C LEU A 272 8.01 -2.93 14.40
#